data_AF-A0A2V8Z7X1-F1
#
_entry.id   AF-A0A2V8Z7X1-F1
#
_cell.length_a   1.000
_cell.length_b   1.000
_cell.length_c   1.000
_cell.angle_alpha   90.00
_cell.angle_beta   90.00
_cell.angle_gamma   90.00
#
_symmetry.space_group_name_H-M   'P 1'
#
loop_
_entity.id
_entity.type
_entity.pdbx_description
1 polymer ?
#
loop_
_entity_poly.entity_id
_entity_poly.type
_entity_poly.pdbx_seq_one_letter_code
_entity_poly.pdbx_strand_id
1 'polypeptide(L)' 'MAREIYSLERFPERCAVIPESKKLRHLLFGKKPNTYRIIYAVDKRKHLVSVLHIRHGARAALSTKEKRQL' A
#
# COMPACT_ATOMS: atom_id res chain seq x y z
N MET A 1 -12.85 -1.94 3.21
CA MET A 1 -11.54 -2.09 2.57
C MET A 1 -11.63 -2.09 1.05
N ALA A 2 -12.41 -3.00 0.44
CA ALA A 2 -12.52 -3.12 -1.03
C ALA A 2 -12.80 -1.80 -1.75
N ARG A 3 -13.78 -1.00 -1.28
CA ARG A 3 -14.09 0.34 -1.83
C ARG A 3 -12.87 1.26 -1.89
N GLU A 4 -12.02 1.25 -0.86
CA GLU A 4 -10.82 2.08 -0.82
C GLU A 4 -9.78 1.59 -1.82
N ILE A 5 -9.66 0.27 -2.01
CA ILE A 5 -8.79 -0.32 -3.04
C ILE A 5 -9.29 0.07 -4.43
N TYR A 6 -10.58 -0.08 -4.72
CA TYR A 6 -11.15 0.31 -6.02
C TYR A 6 -10.99 1.81 -6.32
N SER A 7 -11.06 2.66 -5.30
CA SER A 7 -10.83 4.09 -5.51
C SER A 7 -9.40 4.43 -5.98
N LEU A 8 -8.44 3.50 -5.86
CA LEU A 8 -7.08 3.68 -6.40
C LEU A 8 -7.08 3.67 -7.94
N GLU A 9 -8.10 3.11 -8.60
CA GLU A 9 -8.25 3.19 -10.05
C GLU A 9 -8.34 4.65 -10.53
N ARG A 10 -9.07 5.50 -9.79
CA ARG A 10 -9.29 6.90 -10.15
C ARG A 10 -8.17 7.82 -9.65
N PHE A 11 -7.70 7.60 -8.42
CA PHE A 11 -6.73 8.48 -7.77
C PHE A 11 -5.63 7.68 -7.07
N PRO A 12 -4.74 6.99 -7.82
CA PRO A 12 -3.70 6.15 -7.24
C PRO A 12 -2.57 6.96 -6.58
N GLU A 13 -2.39 8.23 -6.97
CA GLU A 13 -1.27 9.07 -6.52
C GLU A 13 -1.58 9.92 -5.27
N ARG A 14 -2.81 9.88 -4.78
CA ARG A 14 -3.24 10.67 -3.60
C ARG A 14 -2.58 10.20 -2.30
N CYS A 15 -2.13 8.95 -2.24
CA CYS A 15 -1.57 8.38 -1.02
C CYS A 15 -0.05 8.57 -0.97
N ALA A 16 0.47 8.69 0.25
CA ALA A 16 1.89 8.91 0.47
C ALA A 16 2.77 7.78 -0.08
N VAL A 17 3.97 8.15 -0.53
CA VAL A 17 5.05 7.19 -0.78
C VAL A 17 5.51 6.60 0.54
N ILE A 18 5.92 5.34 0.50
CA ILE A 18 6.40 4.67 1.71
C ILE A 18 7.87 4.98 1.94
N PRO A 19 8.34 5.04 3.21
CA PRO A 19 9.75 5.27 3.50
C PRO A 19 10.65 4.13 2.99
N GLU A 20 10.12 2.91 2.88
CA GLU A 20 10.88 1.74 2.41
C GLU A 20 11.23 1.80 0.91
N SER A 21 10.47 2.55 0.09
CA SER A 21 10.71 2.69 -1.35
C SER A 21 9.94 3.87 -1.93
N LYS A 22 10.66 4.79 -2.60
CA LYS A 22 10.05 5.94 -3.30
C LYS A 22 9.13 5.54 -4.47
N LYS A 23 9.21 4.29 -4.93
CA LYS A 23 8.37 3.76 -6.02
C LYS A 23 7.04 3.19 -5.51
N LEU A 24 6.92 2.94 -4.22
CA LEU A 24 5.75 2.32 -3.62
C LEU A 24 4.97 3.32 -2.80
N ARG A 25 3.66 3.10 -2.73
CA ARG A 25 2.72 3.91 -1.96
C ARG A 25 1.98 3.04 -0.97
N HIS A 26 1.42 3.66 0.07
CA HIS A 26 0.55 2.97 1.01
C HIS A 26 -0.79 3.67 1.21
N LEU A 27 -1.85 2.86 1.27
CA LEU A 27 -3.17 3.28 1.71
C LEU A 27 -3.39 2.73 3.11
N LEU A 28 -3.68 3.62 4.07
CA LEU A 28 -4.09 3.24 5.41
C LEU A 28 -5.62 3.12 5.45
N PHE A 29 -6.13 2.00 5.94
CA PHE A 29 -7.56 1.74 6.04
C PHE A 29 -7.94 1.27 7.43
N GLY A 30 -9.09 1.71 7.95
CA GLY A 30 -9.64 1.26 9.22
C GLY A 30 -9.36 2.22 10.37
N LYS A 31 -9.83 1.82 11.56
CA LYS A 31 -9.68 2.57 12.82
C LYS A 31 -8.98 1.67 13.82
N LYS A 32 -8.31 2.28 14.81
CA LYS A 32 -7.66 1.52 15.89
C LYS A 32 -8.68 0.60 16.60
N PRO A 33 -8.29 -0.65 16.94
CA PRO A 33 -6.98 -1.27 16.74
C PRO A 33 -6.78 -1.88 15.33
N ASN A 34 -7.84 -2.01 14.54
CA ASN A 34 -7.88 -2.72 13.26
C ASN A 34 -7.52 -1.82 12.06
N THR A 35 -6.37 -1.16 12.16
CA THR A 35 -5.82 -0.40 11.03
C THR A 35 -5.05 -1.35 10.11
N TYR A 36 -5.23 -1.22 8.80
CA TYR A 36 -4.53 -1.98 7.77
C TYR A 36 -3.66 -1.04 6.93
N ARG A 37 -2.49 -1.52 6.54
CA ARG A 37 -1.57 -0.87 5.60
C ARG A 37 -1.53 -1.67 4.30
N ILE A 38 -2.04 -1.09 3.23
CA ILE A 38 -2.05 -1.67 1.88
C ILE A 38 -0.88 -1.05 1.13
N ILE A 39 0.09 -1.84 0.70
CA ILE A 39 1.25 -1.40 -0.08
C ILE A 39 1.00 -1.74 -1.55
N TYR A 40 1.17 -0.76 -2.42
CA TYR A 40 0.91 -0.91 -3.85
C TYR A 40 1.89 -0.12 -4.71
N ALA A 41 1.99 -0.51 -5.98
CA ALA A 41 2.74 0.16 -7.03
C ALA A 41 1.79 0.74 -8.08
N VAL A 42 2.20 1.82 -8.76
CA VAL A 42 1.45 2.46 -9.83
C VAL A 42 2.28 2.41 -11.11
N ASP A 43 1.80 1.69 -12.11
CA ASP A 43 2.33 1.74 -13.47
C ASP A 43 1.46 2.69 -14.30
N LYS A 44 1.95 3.93 -14.49
CA LYS A 44 1.23 4.97 -15.24
C LYS A 44 1.10 4.62 -16.73
N ARG A 45 2.05 3.88 -17.31
CA ARG A 45 2.03 3.54 -18.73
C ARG A 45 0.97 2.49 -19.04
N LYS A 46 0.77 1.56 -18.11
CA LYS A 46 -0.23 0.50 -18.22
C LYS A 46 -1.56 0.83 -17.55
N HIS A 47 -1.69 2.02 -16.96
CA HIS A 47 -2.83 2.41 -16.11
C HIS A 47 -3.19 1.33 -15.07
N LEU A 48 -2.16 0.73 -14.47
CA LEU A 48 -2.30 -0.43 -13.59
C LEU A 48 -1.87 -0.09 -12.16
N VAL A 49 -2.71 -0.51 -11.20
CA VAL A 49 -2.39 -0.49 -9.77
C VAL A 49 -2.18 -1.92 -9.29
N SER A 50 -0.96 -2.24 -8.86
CA SER A 50 -0.61 -3.56 -8.35
C SER A 50 -0.56 -3.52 -6.84
N VAL A 51 -1.52 -4.17 -6.17
CA VAL A 51 -1.49 -4.37 -4.71
C VAL A 51 -0.49 -5.47 -4.39
N LEU A 52 0.57 -5.12 -3.67
CA LEU A 52 1.65 -6.05 -3.35
C LEU A 52 1.38 -6.75 -2.03
N HIS A 53 1.03 -5.98 -0.99
CA HIS A 53 0.87 -6.50 0.36
C HIS A 53 -0.23 -5.81 1.13
N ILE A 54 -0.95 -6.56 1.94
CA ILE A 54 -1.92 -6.05 2.92
C ILE A 54 -1.46 -6.50 4.30
N ARG A 55 -1.18 -5.55 5.19
CA ARG A 55 -0.68 -5.83 6.54
C ARG A 55 -1.60 -5.24 7.60
N HIS A 56 -1.77 -5.96 8.70
CA HIS A 56 -2.40 -5.43 9.90
C HIS A 56 -1.42 -4.49 10.62
N GLY A 57 -1.91 -3.34 11.10
CA GLY A 57 -1.12 -2.26 11.70
C GLY A 57 -0.49 -2.64 13.04
N ALA A 58 -1.07 -3.61 13.74
CA ALA A 58 -0.47 -4.21 14.94
C ALA A 58 0.68 -5.20 14.65
N ARG A 59 0.96 -5.54 13.37
CA ARG A 59 2.12 -6.38 13.05
C ARG A 59 3.41 -5.56 13.13
N ALA A 60 4.50 -6.23 13.50
CA ALA A 60 5.83 -5.64 13.49
C ALA A 60 6.21 -5.07 12.11
N ALA A 61 7.14 -4.11 12.13
CA ALA A 61 7.71 -3.51 10.93
C ALA A 61 8.33 -4.58 10.01
N LEU A 62 8.41 -4.27 8.71
CA LEU A 62 8.98 -5.18 7.71
C LEU A 62 10.42 -5.53 8.09
N SER A 63 10.71 -6.83 8.19
CA SER A 63 12.07 -7.33 8.33
C SER A 63 12.89 -7.03 7.07
N THR A 64 14.22 -7.03 7.20
CA THR A 64 15.14 -6.81 6.08
C THR A 64 14.89 -7.80 4.92
N LYS A 65 14.44 -9.03 5.20
CA LYS A 65 14.08 -10.02 4.16
C LYS A 65 12.80 -9.65 3.42
N GLU A 66 11.77 -9.18 4.12
CA GLU A 66 10.50 -8.76 3.51
C GLU A 66 10.67 -7.49 2.68
N LYS A 67 11.56 -6.57 3.07
CA LYS A 67 11.89 -5.38 2.27
C LYS A 67 12.49 -5.73 0.90
N ARG A 68 13.17 -6.86 0.76
CA ARG A 68 13.74 -7.32 -0.53
C ARG A 68 12.68 -7.88 -1.49
N GLN A 69 11.48 -8.18 -0.98
CA GLN A 69 10.35 -8.71 -1.75
C GLN A 69 9.36 -7.61 -2.18
N LEU A 70 9.69 -6.34 -1.89
CA LEU A 70 8.94 -5.13 -2.26
C LEU A 70 9.66 -4.37 -3.37
#